data_AF-A0A936PUA2-F1
#
_entry.id   AF-A0A936PUA2-F1
#
_cell.length_a   1.000
_cell.length_b   1.000
_cell.length_c   1.000
_cell.angle_alpha   90.00
_cell.angle_beta   90.00
_cell.angle_gamma   90.00
#
_symmetry.space_group_name_H-M   'P 1'
#
loop_
_entity.id
_entity.type
_entity.pdbx_description
1 polymer ?
#
loop_
_entity_poly.entity_id
_entity_poly.type
_entity_poly.pdbx_seq_one_letter_code
_entity_poly.pdbx_strand_id
1 'polypeptide(L)'
;MTSSIINVPAKGYSVIGGSDSLTTNGCLTVDDSWESNIDLRDVEHIRLSISGETLSDLSLTQAGFPAEERGVAVGVDPSALSGSAVEDAASWCYQTTSVESCEGVDDVDLAIGTPGALNDGC
;
A
#
# COMPACT_ATOMS: atom_id res chain seq x y z
N MET A 1 22.59 -2.89 6.45
CA MET A 1 21.22 -3.42 6.36
C MET A 1 21.31 -4.92 6.47
N THR A 2 20.77 -5.50 7.53
CA THR A 2 20.58 -6.96 7.60
C THR A 2 19.44 -7.29 6.65
N SER A 3 19.67 -8.18 5.68
CA SER A 3 18.58 -8.67 4.84
C SER A 3 17.60 -9.44 5.73
N SER A 4 16.39 -8.94 5.89
CA SER A 4 15.25 -9.71 6.39
C SER A 4 14.80 -10.65 5.27
N ILE A 5 14.29 -11.83 5.66
CA ILE A 5 13.59 -12.72 4.72
C ILE A 5 12.12 -12.66 5.12
N ILE A 6 11.29 -12.13 4.22
CA ILE A 6 9.83 -12.12 4.38
C ILE A 6 9.27 -13.33 3.63
N ASN A 7 8.56 -14.21 4.34
CA ASN A 7 7.89 -15.36 3.74
C ASN A 7 6.43 -15.00 3.44
N VAL A 8 6.12 -14.74 2.17
CA VAL A 8 4.73 -14.51 1.73
C VAL A 8 4.11 -15.84 1.30
N PRO A 9 3.11 -16.38 2.03
CA PRO A 9 2.45 -17.61 1.63
C PRO A 9 1.70 -17.41 0.30
N ALA A 10 1.47 -18.49 -0.44
CA ALA A 10 0.71 -18.42 -1.68
C ALA A 10 -0.69 -17.81 -1.42
N LYS A 11 -1.06 -16.80 -2.21
CA LYS A 11 -2.29 -15.98 -2.05
C LYS A 11 -2.35 -15.16 -0.75
N GLY A 12 -1.26 -15.09 0.00
CA GLY A 12 -1.10 -14.15 1.10
C GLY A 12 -0.63 -12.79 0.62
N TYR A 13 -0.39 -11.92 1.58
CA TYR A 13 0.22 -10.62 1.39
C TYR A 13 1.32 -10.42 2.44
N SER A 14 2.10 -9.36 2.26
CA SER A 14 2.95 -8.85 3.33
C SER A 14 2.85 -7.33 3.41
N VAL A 15 2.96 -6.80 4.62
CA VAL A 15 2.85 -5.37 4.92
C VAL A 15 4.24 -4.83 5.27
N ILE A 16 4.69 -3.85 4.50
CA ILE A 16 5.92 -3.09 4.75
C ILE A 16 5.52 -1.69 5.19
N GLY A 17 6.06 -1.22 6.31
CA GLY A 17 5.78 0.13 6.83
C GLY A 17 7.03 0.92 7.20
N GLY A 18 6.83 2.19 7.56
CA GLY A 18 7.94 3.09 7.93
C GLY A 18 8.47 2.87 9.35
N SER A 19 7.72 2.18 10.21
CA SER A 19 8.14 1.73 11.55
C SER A 19 7.28 0.53 11.99
N ASP A 20 7.58 -0.05 13.15
CA ASP A 20 6.71 -1.06 13.81
C ASP A 20 5.56 -0.42 14.62
N SER A 21 5.46 0.91 14.64
CA SER A 21 4.40 1.62 15.36
C SER A 21 3.06 1.51 14.64
N LEU A 22 2.04 1.00 15.36
CA LEU A 22 0.67 0.92 14.85
C LEU A 22 0.10 2.30 14.47
N THR A 23 0.52 3.37 15.13
CA THR A 23 0.06 4.74 14.82
C THR A 23 0.69 5.30 13.54
N THR A 24 1.81 4.75 13.08
CA THR A 24 2.45 5.16 11.82
C THR A 24 1.83 4.44 10.61
N ASN A 25 1.34 3.21 10.80
CA ASN A 25 0.86 2.36 9.71
C ASN A 25 -0.67 2.19 9.70
N GLY A 26 -1.41 3.14 10.27
CA GLY A 26 -2.87 3.10 10.26
C GLY A 26 -3.44 1.82 10.88
N CYS A 27 -2.94 1.43 12.05
CA CYS A 27 -3.34 0.26 12.82
C CYS A 27 -2.92 -1.12 12.26
N LEU A 28 -2.11 -1.15 11.21
CA LEU A 28 -1.55 -2.41 10.72
C LEU A 28 -0.30 -2.83 11.47
N THR A 29 -0.25 -4.13 11.78
CA THR A 29 1.02 -4.79 12.09
C THR A 29 1.78 -4.96 10.79
N VAL A 30 3.04 -4.52 10.78
CA VAL A 30 3.95 -4.70 9.65
C VAL A 30 4.72 -6.01 9.80
N ASP A 31 4.95 -6.72 8.69
CA ASP A 31 5.85 -7.88 8.69
C ASP A 31 7.32 -7.44 8.67
N ASP A 32 7.57 -6.25 8.11
CA ASP A 32 8.88 -5.62 8.11
C ASP A 32 8.75 -4.10 8.19
N SER A 33 9.66 -3.48 8.93
CA SER A 33 9.71 -2.04 9.10
C SER A 33 10.98 -1.49 8.46
N TRP A 34 10.83 -0.49 7.62
CA TRP A 34 11.95 0.20 7.02
C TRP A 34 12.21 1.51 7.77
N GLU A 35 13.14 1.48 8.73
CA GLU A 35 13.38 2.58 9.70
C GLU A 35 13.84 3.92 9.07
N SER A 36 14.28 3.93 7.81
CA SER A 36 14.44 5.19 7.08
C SER A 36 13.12 5.54 6.39
N ASN A 37 12.56 6.72 6.66
CA ASN A 37 11.36 7.27 6.03
C ASN A 37 11.17 6.73 4.60
N ILE A 38 10.27 5.76 4.43
CA ILE A 38 9.73 5.44 3.10
C ILE A 38 8.89 6.64 2.72
N ASP A 39 9.39 7.42 1.78
CA ASP A 39 8.69 8.58 1.24
C ASP A 39 8.48 8.30 -0.23
N LEU A 40 7.20 8.15 -0.64
CA LEU A 40 6.83 7.91 -2.03
C LEU A 40 6.63 9.25 -2.75
N ARG A 41 7.63 9.70 -3.50
CA ARG A 41 7.65 10.99 -4.19
C ARG A 41 7.20 10.94 -5.66
N ASP A 42 7.03 12.12 -6.21
CA ASP A 42 6.56 12.50 -7.55
C ASP A 42 7.45 12.08 -8.74
N VAL A 43 8.39 11.15 -8.54
CA VAL A 43 9.14 10.44 -9.61
C VAL A 43 9.13 8.93 -9.40
N GLU A 44 8.30 8.45 -8.48
CA GLU A 44 8.52 7.15 -7.88
C GLU A 44 7.60 6.08 -8.43
N HIS A 45 8.24 4.93 -8.58
CA HIS A 45 7.66 3.72 -9.08
C HIS A 45 7.73 2.68 -7.97
N ILE A 46 6.65 1.95 -7.75
CA ILE A 46 6.69 0.74 -6.93
C ILE A 46 6.98 -0.41 -7.88
N ARG A 47 8.23 -0.90 -7.86
CA ARG A 47 8.68 -1.99 -8.72
C ARG A 47 8.87 -3.28 -7.96
N LEU A 48 8.20 -4.34 -8.42
CA LEU A 48 8.44 -5.72 -8.00
C LEU A 48 9.35 -6.41 -9.03
N SER A 49 10.43 -7.05 -8.58
CA SER A 49 11.34 -7.79 -9.45
C SER A 49 11.86 -9.08 -8.82
N ILE A 50 12.16 -10.08 -9.65
CA ILE A 50 12.81 -11.34 -9.25
C ILE A 50 14.07 -11.51 -10.07
N SER A 51 15.22 -11.65 -9.41
CA SER A 51 16.51 -11.91 -10.08
C SER A 51 16.86 -10.89 -11.19
N GLY A 52 16.40 -9.64 -11.05
CA GLY A 52 16.61 -8.57 -12.03
C GLY A 52 15.56 -8.48 -13.13
N GLU A 53 14.59 -9.39 -13.19
CA GLU A 53 13.43 -9.30 -14.07
C GLU A 53 12.31 -8.54 -13.37
N THR A 54 11.85 -7.44 -13.97
CA THR A 54 10.68 -6.68 -13.47
C THR A 54 9.41 -7.47 -13.72
N LEU A 55 8.66 -7.74 -12.66
CA LEU A 55 7.36 -8.39 -12.72
C LEU A 55 6.21 -7.39 -12.79
N SER A 56 6.35 -6.27 -12.07
CA SER A 56 5.37 -5.19 -12.05
C SER A 56 6.06 -3.86 -11.76
N ASP A 57 5.57 -2.80 -12.38
CA ASP A 57 6.11 -1.46 -12.25
C ASP A 57 4.99 -0.39 -12.22
N LEU A 58 4.49 -0.10 -11.02
CA LEU A 58 3.44 0.90 -10.82
C LEU A 58 4.03 2.31 -10.80
N SER A 59 3.58 3.18 -11.70
CA SER A 59 3.94 4.60 -11.67
C SER A 59 2.94 5.41 -10.84
N LEU A 60 3.39 6.03 -9.75
CA LEU A 60 2.55 6.86 -8.88
C LEU A 60 2.24 8.25 -9.48
N THR A 61 2.87 8.56 -10.61
CA THR A 61 2.76 9.86 -11.30
C THR A 61 1.93 9.79 -12.57
N GLN A 62 1.49 8.59 -12.94
CA GLN A 62 0.63 8.41 -14.11
C GLN A 62 -0.69 9.17 -13.88
N ALA A 63 -1.10 9.93 -14.90
CA ALA A 63 -2.35 10.67 -14.84
C ALA A 63 -3.52 9.72 -14.53
N GLY A 64 -4.29 10.07 -13.48
CA GLY A 64 -5.39 9.26 -12.98
C GLY A 64 -5.08 8.50 -11.68
N PHE A 65 -3.81 8.43 -11.26
CA PHE A 65 -3.46 7.77 -10.00
C PHE A 65 -3.93 8.64 -8.81
N PRO A 66 -4.61 8.07 -7.80
CA PRO A 66 -5.11 8.81 -6.65
C PRO A 66 -3.98 9.16 -5.67
N ALA A 67 -3.46 10.39 -5.72
CA ALA A 67 -2.33 10.86 -4.89
C ALA A 67 -2.59 12.17 -4.12
N GLU A 68 -3.77 12.76 -4.26
CA GLU A 68 -4.08 14.11 -3.78
C GLU A 68 -4.62 14.15 -2.33
N GLU A 69 -5.25 13.07 -1.87
CA GLU A 69 -5.89 13.01 -0.55
C GLU A 69 -4.95 12.39 0.50
N ARG A 70 -4.52 13.23 1.45
CA ARG A 70 -3.66 12.79 2.56
C ARG A 70 -4.46 11.96 3.56
N GLY A 71 -3.87 10.85 4.01
CA GLY A 71 -4.46 9.99 5.04
C GLY A 71 -5.52 9.02 4.53
N VAL A 72 -5.78 8.99 3.23
CA VAL A 72 -6.70 8.03 2.59
C VAL A 72 -5.90 6.88 2.00
N ALA A 73 -6.31 5.65 2.29
CA ALA A 73 -5.68 4.49 1.70
C ALA A 73 -6.04 4.39 0.21
N VAL A 74 -5.09 3.88 -0.57
CA VAL A 74 -5.29 3.59 -1.99
C VAL A 74 -5.18 2.09 -2.20
N GLY A 75 -6.13 1.52 -2.94
CA GLY A 75 -6.13 0.11 -3.32
C GLY A 75 -6.37 -0.06 -4.81
N VAL A 76 -5.92 -1.20 -5.32
CA VAL A 76 -6.25 -1.66 -6.67
C VAL A 76 -7.64 -2.33 -6.66
N ASP A 77 -8.46 -2.07 -7.68
CA ASP A 77 -9.73 -2.74 -7.90
C ASP A 77 -9.52 -4.27 -7.86
N PRO A 78 -10.28 -5.02 -7.03
CA PRO A 78 -10.23 -6.47 -6.99
C PRO A 78 -10.40 -7.16 -8.35
N SER A 79 -11.04 -6.51 -9.32
CA SER A 79 -11.20 -7.00 -10.69
C SER A 79 -9.92 -6.86 -11.55
N ALA A 80 -8.98 -6.02 -11.12
CA ALA A 80 -7.76 -5.65 -11.82
C ALA A 80 -6.46 -6.21 -11.18
N LEU A 81 -6.55 -7.22 -10.32
CA LEU A 81 -5.41 -7.81 -9.58
C LEU A 81 -4.42 -8.64 -10.44
N SER A 82 -4.49 -8.59 -11.77
CA SER A 82 -3.70 -9.49 -12.62
C SER A 82 -3.16 -8.84 -13.88
N GLY A 83 -1.99 -9.30 -14.32
CA GLY A 83 -1.31 -8.81 -15.51
C GLY A 83 -0.88 -7.35 -15.38
N SER A 84 -0.94 -6.61 -16.48
CA SER A 84 -0.59 -5.18 -16.50
C SER A 84 -1.67 -4.27 -15.90
N ALA A 85 -2.86 -4.81 -15.56
CA ALA A 85 -3.94 -3.99 -15.01
C ALA A 85 -3.58 -3.37 -13.65
N VAL A 86 -2.72 -4.03 -12.86
CA VAL A 86 -2.19 -3.47 -11.62
C VAL A 86 -1.26 -2.27 -11.84
N GLU A 87 -0.78 -2.07 -13.07
CA GLU A 87 0.12 -0.96 -13.46
C GLU A 87 -0.67 0.23 -14.03
N ASP A 88 -1.94 0.02 -14.38
CA ASP A 88 -2.81 1.07 -14.91
C ASP A 88 -3.36 1.93 -13.77
N ALA A 89 -3.04 3.21 -13.76
CA ALA A 89 -3.55 4.17 -12.77
C ALA A 89 -5.09 4.15 -12.61
N ALA A 90 -5.83 3.85 -13.68
CA ALA A 90 -7.30 3.76 -13.65
C ALA A 90 -7.83 2.58 -12.82
N SER A 91 -6.99 1.59 -12.52
CA SER A 91 -7.32 0.46 -11.66
C SER A 91 -7.09 0.75 -10.18
N TRP A 92 -6.58 1.93 -9.83
CA TRP A 92 -6.35 2.34 -8.45
C TRP A 92 -7.35 3.42 -8.03
N CYS A 93 -7.93 3.27 -6.84
CA CYS A 93 -8.84 4.27 -6.29
C CYS A 93 -8.63 4.47 -4.79
N TYR A 94 -9.11 5.62 -4.32
CA TYR A 94 -9.30 5.81 -2.89
C TYR A 94 -10.27 4.78 -2.35
N GLN A 95 -9.86 4.18 -1.26
CA GLN A 95 -10.67 3.26 -0.49
C GLN A 95 -11.75 4.07 0.24
N THR A 96 -12.97 3.52 0.37
CA THR A 96 -14.12 4.25 0.97
C THR A 96 -14.64 3.62 2.25
N THR A 97 -14.47 2.31 2.43
CA THR A 97 -14.84 1.63 3.67
C THR A 97 -13.82 1.94 4.76
N SER A 98 -14.31 2.47 5.88
CA SER A 98 -13.52 2.60 7.11
C SER A 98 -13.23 1.20 7.66
N VAL A 99 -12.00 1.00 8.13
CA VAL A 99 -11.57 -0.25 8.76
C VAL A 99 -11.17 0.05 10.21
N GLU A 100 -11.11 -1.00 11.03
CA GLU A 100 -11.11 -0.92 12.50
C GLU A 100 -10.09 0.09 13.05
N SER A 101 -10.56 1.03 13.87
CA SER A 101 -9.71 1.96 14.60
C SER A 101 -8.99 1.24 15.74
N CYS A 102 -7.71 1.58 15.95
CA CYS A 102 -6.92 1.09 17.08
C CYS A 102 -6.71 2.20 18.11
N GLU A 103 -6.53 1.79 19.37
CA GLU A 103 -6.29 2.69 20.50
C GLU A 103 -5.06 3.59 20.24
N GLY A 104 -5.24 4.91 20.28
CA GLY A 104 -4.16 5.89 20.10
C GLY A 104 -4.07 6.54 18.70
N VAL A 105 -4.98 6.23 17.78
CA VAL A 105 -5.17 6.99 16.52
C VAL A 105 -6.36 7.92 16.70
N ASP A 106 -6.14 9.24 16.63
CA ASP A 106 -7.19 10.25 16.84
C ASP A 106 -8.25 10.20 15.72
N ASP A 107 -9.53 10.27 16.14
CA ASP A 107 -10.77 10.15 15.34
C ASP A 107 -10.93 11.19 14.19
N VAL A 108 -10.01 12.14 14.08
CA VAL A 108 -10.00 13.19 13.04
C VAL A 108 -9.15 12.85 11.83
N ASP A 109 -8.30 11.83 11.92
CA ASP A 109 -7.63 11.17 10.80
C ASP A 109 -8.22 9.77 10.61
N LEU A 110 -9.56 9.65 10.53
CA LEU A 110 -10.21 8.41 10.12
C LEU A 110 -9.61 7.99 8.77
N ALA A 111 -8.63 7.10 8.82
CA ALA A 111 -8.00 6.49 7.66
C ALA A 111 -9.12 5.83 6.87
N ILE A 112 -9.52 6.46 5.76
CA ILE A 112 -10.51 5.86 4.89
C ILE A 112 -9.78 4.72 4.19
N GLY A 113 -10.08 3.49 4.64
CA GLY A 113 -9.35 2.28 4.30
C GLY A 113 -8.08 2.06 5.15
N THR A 114 -7.65 0.80 5.19
CA THR A 114 -6.43 0.32 5.86
C THR A 114 -5.64 -0.44 4.81
N PRO A 115 -4.34 -0.14 4.60
CA PRO A 115 -3.53 -0.84 3.61
C PRO A 115 -3.65 -2.39 3.72
N GLY A 116 -3.88 -3.07 2.60
CA GLY A 116 -3.96 -4.54 2.56
C GLY A 116 -5.25 -5.17 3.11
N ALA A 117 -6.18 -4.40 3.69
CA ALA A 117 -7.54 -4.89 3.93
C ALA A 117 -8.32 -4.94 2.61
N LEU A 118 -9.23 -5.91 2.47
CA LEU A 118 -10.21 -5.89 1.38
C LEU A 118 -11.11 -4.67 1.58
N ASN A 119 -10.99 -3.69 0.71
CA ASN A 119 -11.91 -2.58 0.64
C ASN A 119 -12.77 -2.69 -0.61
N ASP A 120 -13.62 -1.69 -0.78
CA ASP A 120 -14.55 -1.59 -1.89
C ASP A 120 -13.78 -1.55 -3.21
N GLY A 121 -14.34 -2.19 -4.24
CA GLY A 121 -13.83 -2.06 -5.59
C GLY A 121 -14.09 -0.66 -6.15
N CYS A 122 -13.21 -0.26 -7.06
CA CYS A 122 -13.42 0.81 -8.02
C CYS A 122 -14.19 0.23 -9.23
#